data_AF-A0A1T3WGN3-F1
#
_entry.id   AF-A0A1T3WGN3-F1
#
_cell.length_a   1.000
_cell.length_b   1.000
_cell.length_c   1.000
_cell.angle_alpha   90.00
_cell.angle_beta   90.00
_cell.angle_gamma   90.00
#
_symmetry.space_group_name_H-M   'P 1'
#
loop_
_entity.id
_entity.type
_entity.pdbx_description
1 polymer ?
#
loop_
_entity_poly.entity_id
_entity_poly.type
_entity_poly.pdbx_seq_one_letter_code
_entity_poly.pdbx_strand_id
1 'polypeptide(L)'
;AAAAGYDAFDLVWQSRSGPPQVPWLEPDVGDHLTALVGRGVEAVIVCPVGFVADHIEVVWDLDNELAEQAAAAGVALARAVTPNAQRRFAELVVALMDEHRLGLEPARVACPQPVPGYGSSVNGAFCTPACEPVSAARPNTESR
;
A
#
# COMPACT_ATOMS: atom_id res chain seq x y z
N ALA A 1 -1.63 5.64 -10.46
CA ALA A 1 -1.35 6.98 -11.00
C ALA A 1 -1.77 7.10 -12.47
N ALA A 2 -1.11 6.38 -13.40
CA ALA A 2 -1.34 6.54 -14.85
C ALA A 2 -2.81 6.40 -15.29
N ALA A 3 -3.55 5.41 -14.76
CA ALA A 3 -4.98 5.24 -15.06
C ALA A 3 -5.87 6.43 -14.63
N ALA A 4 -5.40 7.25 -13.70
CA ALA A 4 -6.06 8.48 -13.26
C ALA A 4 -5.47 9.75 -13.93
N GLY A 5 -4.56 9.59 -14.90
CA GLY A 5 -3.93 10.71 -15.62
C GLY A 5 -2.74 11.36 -14.90
N TYR A 6 -2.13 10.68 -13.92
CA TYR A 6 -0.98 11.19 -13.17
C TYR A 6 0.27 10.32 -13.39
N ASP A 7 1.41 10.96 -13.57
CA ASP A 7 2.70 10.28 -13.82
C ASP A 7 3.50 10.00 -12.54
N ALA A 8 3.13 10.61 -11.42
CA ALA A 8 3.78 10.44 -10.14
C ALA A 8 2.81 9.93 -9.06
N PHE A 9 3.36 9.21 -8.09
CA PHE A 9 2.69 8.81 -6.86
C PHE A 9 3.71 8.64 -5.74
N ASP A 10 3.25 8.74 -4.50
CA ASP A 10 4.02 8.42 -3.31
C ASP A 10 3.47 7.12 -2.69
N LEU A 11 4.34 6.32 -2.08
CA LEU A 11 3.96 5.16 -1.26
C LEU A 11 3.99 5.56 0.21
N VAL A 12 2.91 5.30 0.92
CA VAL A 12 2.70 5.65 2.33
C VAL A 12 2.03 4.48 3.06
N TRP A 13 2.05 4.51 4.38
CA TRP A 13 1.51 3.47 5.26
C TRP A 13 0.36 4.02 6.10
N GLN A 14 -0.51 3.12 6.58
CA GLN A 14 -1.66 3.46 7.42
C GLN A 14 -1.86 2.38 8.47
N SER A 15 -2.82 2.60 9.38
CA SER A 15 -3.28 1.58 10.33
C SER A 15 -2.20 1.12 11.31
N ARG A 16 -1.30 2.04 11.68
CA ARG A 16 -0.32 1.81 12.74
C ARG A 16 -1.05 1.48 14.04
N SER A 17 -0.74 0.33 14.63
CA SER A 17 -1.32 -0.12 15.90
C SER A 17 -0.25 -0.44 16.94
N GLY A 18 -0.67 -0.53 18.21
CA GLY A 18 0.25 -0.82 19.30
C GLY A 18 1.04 0.40 19.80
N PRO A 19 2.01 0.19 20.71
CA PRO A 19 2.55 1.28 21.50
C PRO A 19 3.60 2.10 20.71
N PRO A 20 3.70 3.43 20.95
CA PRO A 20 4.48 4.35 20.10
C PRO A 20 5.98 4.04 19.97
N GLN A 21 6.55 3.32 20.93
CA GLN A 21 7.97 2.95 20.93
C GLN A 21 8.32 1.83 19.95
N VAL A 22 7.33 1.08 19.43
CA VAL A 22 7.57 0.06 18.40
C VAL A 22 7.65 0.79 17.06
N PRO A 23 8.77 0.68 16.30
CA PRO A 23 8.87 1.27 14.98
C PRO A 23 7.92 0.60 13.99
N TRP A 24 7.28 1.41 13.15
CA TRP A 24 6.45 0.97 12.03
C TRP A 24 7.05 1.43 10.71
N LEU A 25 6.42 1.00 9.61
CA LEU A 25 6.77 1.48 8.28
C LEU A 25 6.28 2.93 8.12
N GLU A 26 7.08 3.72 7.42
CA GLU A 26 6.89 5.16 7.28
C GLU A 26 7.03 5.57 5.79
N PRO A 27 6.45 6.71 5.38
CA PRO A 27 5.67 7.64 6.21
C PRO A 27 4.24 7.15 6.45
N ASP A 28 3.68 7.48 7.61
CA ASP A 28 2.23 7.45 7.85
C ASP A 28 1.47 8.37 6.86
N VAL A 29 0.26 7.97 6.48
CA VAL A 29 -0.57 8.67 5.49
C VAL A 29 -1.00 10.06 5.96
N GLY A 30 -1.29 10.24 7.25
CA GLY A 30 -1.66 11.52 7.84
C GLY A 30 -0.46 12.47 7.91
N ASP A 31 0.70 11.95 8.30
CA ASP A 31 1.95 12.73 8.31
C ASP A 31 2.34 13.16 6.89
N HIS A 32 2.22 12.26 5.91
CA HIS A 32 2.49 12.59 4.51
C HIS A 32 1.50 13.60 3.94
N LEU A 33 0.21 13.52 4.28
CA LEU A 33 -0.78 14.52 3.90
C LEU A 33 -0.39 15.91 4.44
N THR A 34 0.04 16.00 5.70
CA THR A 34 0.53 17.26 6.27
C THR A 34 1.73 17.81 5.50
N ALA A 35 2.66 16.94 5.10
CA ALA A 35 3.81 17.35 4.30
C ALA A 35 3.40 17.83 2.90
N LEU A 36 2.40 17.20 2.27
CA LEU A 36 1.84 17.62 0.98
C LEU A 36 1.14 18.98 1.07
N VAL A 37 0.37 19.22 2.13
CA VAL A 37 -0.25 20.53 2.44
C VAL A 37 0.83 21.61 2.54
N GLY A 38 1.92 21.35 3.27
CA GLY A 38 3.05 22.28 3.39
C GLY A 38 3.76 22.59 2.05
N ARG A 39 3.58 21.73 1.04
CA ARG A 39 4.06 21.94 -0.34
C ARG A 39 3.03 22.61 -1.25
N GLY A 40 1.84 22.96 -0.74
CA GLY A 40 0.78 23.60 -1.51
C GLY A 40 -0.04 22.65 -2.38
N VAL A 41 -0.08 21.35 -2.05
CA VAL A 41 -0.94 20.39 -2.76
C VAL A 41 -2.40 20.61 -2.36
N GLU A 42 -3.26 20.83 -3.36
CA GLU A 42 -4.67 21.17 -3.16
C GLU A 42 -5.61 19.95 -3.25
N ALA A 43 -5.15 18.84 -3.82
CA ALA A 43 -5.94 17.63 -3.97
C ALA A 43 -5.11 16.34 -3.94
N VAL A 44 -5.67 15.28 -3.37
CA VAL A 44 -5.05 13.94 -3.31
C VAL A 44 -6.05 12.85 -3.69
N ILE A 45 -5.54 11.80 -4.36
CA ILE A 45 -6.26 10.54 -4.59
C ILE A 45 -5.57 9.45 -3.78
N VAL A 46 -6.28 8.85 -2.82
CA VAL A 46 -5.77 7.77 -1.97
C VAL A 46 -6.21 6.42 -2.53
N CYS A 47 -5.26 5.51 -2.74
CA CYS A 47 -5.54 4.17 -3.27
C CYS A 47 -5.12 3.10 -2.25
N PRO A 48 -6.07 2.47 -1.53
CA PRO A 48 -5.77 1.48 -0.49
C PRO A 48 -5.40 0.12 -1.10
N VAL A 49 -4.31 0.07 -1.88
CA VAL A 49 -3.89 -1.12 -2.65
C VAL A 49 -3.53 -2.33 -1.78
N GLY A 50 -3.26 -2.12 -0.48
CA GLY A 50 -2.99 -3.18 0.49
C GLY A 50 -4.23 -3.97 0.91
N PHE A 51 -5.44 -3.49 0.60
CA PHE A 51 -6.69 -4.09 1.02
C PHE A 51 -7.59 -4.46 -0.17
N VAL A 52 -8.31 -5.56 -0.03
CA VAL A 52 -9.21 -6.08 -1.08
C VAL A 52 -10.68 -5.75 -0.85
N ALA A 53 -11.02 -5.25 0.34
CA ALA A 53 -12.38 -4.92 0.73
C ALA A 53 -12.39 -3.69 1.64
N ASP A 54 -13.52 -2.99 1.69
CA ASP A 54 -13.75 -1.95 2.67
C ASP A 54 -14.04 -2.60 4.03
N HIS A 55 -13.23 -2.26 5.02
CA HIS A 55 -13.38 -2.65 6.42
C HIS A 55 -12.90 -1.50 7.31
N ILE A 56 -12.85 -1.71 8.63
CA ILE A 56 -12.57 -0.63 9.60
C ILE A 56 -11.27 0.12 9.26
N GLU A 57 -10.17 -0.56 9.01
CA GLU A 57 -8.87 0.06 8.67
C GLU A 57 -8.89 0.85 7.35
N VAL A 58 -9.89 0.65 6.47
CA VAL A 58 -10.04 1.47 5.26
C VAL A 58 -11.01 2.62 5.52
N VAL A 59 -12.20 2.31 6.01
CA VAL A 59 -13.28 3.30 6.17
C VAL A 59 -12.98 4.26 7.31
N TRP A 60 -12.45 3.78 8.43
CA TRP A 60 -12.10 4.64 9.55
C TRP A 60 -10.86 5.47 9.23
N ASP A 61 -9.74 4.82 8.93
CA ASP A 61 -8.46 5.52 8.77
C ASP A 61 -8.50 6.50 7.58
N LEU A 62 -9.13 6.13 6.45
CA LEU A 62 -9.10 6.95 5.24
C LEU A 62 -10.34 7.82 5.03
N ASP A 63 -11.54 7.25 5.20
CA ASP A 63 -12.79 8.00 4.95
C ASP A 63 -13.25 8.81 6.16
N ASN A 64 -12.69 8.55 7.36
CA ASN A 64 -12.93 9.36 8.56
C ASN A 64 -11.69 10.19 8.92
N GLU A 65 -10.63 9.59 9.45
CA GLU A 65 -9.51 10.34 10.04
C GLU A 65 -8.75 11.19 9.01
N LEU A 66 -8.30 10.57 7.91
CA LEU A 66 -7.58 11.28 6.86
C LEU A 66 -8.47 12.30 6.13
N ALA A 67 -9.74 11.96 5.92
CA ALA A 67 -10.72 12.85 5.29
C ALA A 67 -11.00 14.10 6.15
N GLU A 68 -11.15 13.93 7.47
CA GLU A 68 -11.28 15.04 8.43
C GLU A 68 -10.04 15.93 8.41
N GLN A 69 -8.85 15.33 8.40
CA GLN A 69 -7.59 16.08 8.32
C GLN A 69 -7.46 16.86 7.00
N ALA A 70 -7.80 16.24 5.87
CA ALA A 70 -7.79 16.90 4.57
C ALA A 70 -8.78 18.07 4.51
N ALA A 71 -10.00 17.88 5.03
CA ALA A 71 -11.02 18.92 5.10
C ALA A 71 -10.57 20.10 5.97
N ALA A 72 -9.96 19.84 7.13
CA ALA A 72 -9.41 20.87 8.00
C ALA A 72 -8.28 21.68 7.33
N ALA A 73 -7.50 21.03 6.45
CA ALA A 73 -6.44 21.65 5.67
C ALA A 73 -6.91 22.31 4.35
N GLY A 74 -8.19 22.18 3.99
CA GLY A 74 -8.73 22.67 2.72
C GLY A 74 -8.27 21.89 1.49
N VAL A 75 -7.82 20.64 1.67
CA VAL A 75 -7.38 19.74 0.59
C VAL A 75 -8.54 18.85 0.14
N ALA A 76 -8.77 18.77 -1.17
CA ALA A 76 -9.71 17.84 -1.73
C ALA A 76 -9.16 16.39 -1.66
N LEU A 77 -9.92 15.48 -1.05
CA LEU A 77 -9.52 14.08 -0.94
C LEU A 77 -10.54 13.18 -1.64
N ALA A 78 -10.05 12.26 -2.47
CA ALA A 78 -10.84 11.19 -3.04
C ALA A 78 -10.17 9.84 -2.78
N ARG A 79 -10.91 8.86 -2.26
CA ARG A 79 -10.43 7.49 -2.14
C ARG A 79 -10.88 6.64 -3.32
N ALA A 80 -9.94 5.89 -3.91
CA ALA A 80 -10.27 4.84 -4.86
C ALA A 80 -10.96 3.67 -4.12
N VAL A 81 -12.08 3.17 -4.67
CA VAL A 81 -12.80 2.04 -4.09
C VAL A 81 -11.93 0.78 -4.07
N THR A 82 -12.04 0.00 -3.00
CA THR A 82 -11.46 -1.35 -2.96
C THR A 82 -12.18 -2.29 -3.93
N PRO A 83 -11.56 -3.42 -4.30
CA PRO A 83 -12.19 -4.41 -5.19
C PRO A 83 -13.55 -4.92 -4.69
N ASN A 84 -13.71 -5.14 -3.38
CA ASN A 84 -14.94 -5.66 -2.78
C ASN A 84 -15.47 -6.91 -3.56
N ALA A 85 -16.79 -7.04 -3.72
CA ALA A 85 -17.43 -8.16 -4.42
C ALA A 85 -17.45 -8.01 -5.95
N GLN A 86 -16.57 -7.21 -6.54
CA GLN A 86 -16.57 -7.01 -7.98
C GLN A 86 -16.17 -8.29 -8.72
N ARG A 87 -16.95 -8.65 -9.75
CA ARG A 87 -16.74 -9.85 -10.55
C ARG A 87 -15.31 -9.97 -11.10
N ARG A 88 -14.74 -8.86 -11.57
CA ARG A 88 -13.37 -8.81 -12.10
C ARG A 88 -12.31 -9.25 -11.08
N PHE A 89 -12.57 -9.04 -9.79
CA PHE A 89 -11.65 -9.47 -8.74
C PHE A 89 -11.73 -10.98 -8.51
N ALA A 90 -12.93 -11.56 -8.54
CA ALA A 90 -13.08 -13.01 -8.50
C ALA A 90 -12.43 -13.69 -9.73
N GLU A 91 -12.60 -13.10 -10.91
CA GLU A 91 -11.93 -13.57 -12.15
C GLU A 91 -10.41 -13.51 -12.04
N LEU A 92 -9.85 -12.45 -11.44
CA LEU A 92 -8.42 -12.34 -11.15
C LEU A 92 -7.94 -13.47 -10.23
N VAL A 93 -8.66 -13.75 -9.14
CA VAL A 93 -8.27 -14.83 -8.21
C VAL A 93 -8.28 -16.19 -8.89
N VAL A 94 -9.31 -16.49 -9.69
CA VAL A 94 -9.38 -17.74 -10.47
C VAL A 94 -8.23 -17.84 -11.46
N ALA A 95 -7.91 -16.74 -12.16
CA ALA A 95 -6.78 -16.70 -13.09
C ALA A 95 -5.45 -17.00 -12.37
N LEU A 96 -5.21 -16.42 -11.19
CA LEU A 96 -4.00 -16.70 -10.40
C LEU A 96 -3.93 -18.18 -9.95
N MET A 97 -5.06 -18.80 -9.63
CA MET A 97 -5.12 -20.22 -9.30
C MET A 97 -4.81 -21.09 -10.52
N ASP A 98 -5.32 -20.75 -11.70
CA ASP A 98 -5.04 -21.47 -12.94
C ASP A 98 -3.58 -21.28 -13.38
N GLU A 99 -2.99 -20.09 -13.22
CA GLU A 99 -1.56 -19.85 -13.41
C GLU A 99 -0.74 -20.88 -12.63
N HIS A 100 -1.04 -21.03 -11.34
CA HIS A 100 -0.34 -21.96 -10.46
C HIS A 100 -0.61 -23.43 -10.81
N ARG A 101 -1.87 -23.81 -11.00
CA ARG A 101 -2.29 -25.21 -11.19
C ARG A 101 -1.85 -25.78 -12.53
N LEU A 102 -1.85 -24.95 -13.58
CA LEU A 102 -1.56 -25.37 -14.95
C LEU A 102 -0.15 -24.97 -15.40
N GLY A 103 0.62 -24.26 -14.56
CA GLY A 103 1.95 -23.76 -14.92
C GLY A 103 1.90 -22.78 -16.09
N LEU A 104 0.86 -21.94 -16.15
CA LEU A 104 0.76 -20.93 -17.20
C LEU A 104 1.76 -19.80 -16.96
N GLU A 105 2.18 -19.17 -18.05
CA GLU A 105 2.98 -17.96 -17.94
C GLU A 105 2.22 -16.87 -17.18
N PRO A 106 2.84 -16.23 -16.17
CA PRO A 106 2.10 -15.31 -15.33
C PRO A 106 1.65 -14.06 -16.10
N ALA A 107 0.35 -13.78 -16.11
CA ALA A 107 -0.18 -12.56 -16.70
C ALA A 107 0.11 -11.38 -15.77
N ARG A 108 0.81 -10.37 -16.26
CA ARG A 108 1.19 -9.18 -15.49
C ARG A 108 0.72 -7.93 -16.23
N VAL A 109 0.37 -6.89 -15.48
CA VAL A 109 0.05 -5.59 -16.07
C VAL A 109 1.32 -5.06 -16.71
N ALA A 110 1.31 -4.92 -18.04
CA ALA A 110 2.39 -4.26 -18.75
C ALA A 110 2.36 -2.77 -18.38
N CYS A 111 3.34 -2.33 -17.59
CA CYS A 111 3.51 -0.92 -17.27
C CYS A 111 4.99 -0.53 -17.32
N PRO A 112 5.31 0.76 -17.51
CA PRO A 112 6.68 1.25 -17.55
C PRO A 112 7.48 0.96 -16.26
N GLN A 113 6.76 0.81 -15.14
CA GLN A 113 7.32 0.47 -13.84
C GLN A 113 6.58 -0.76 -13.29
N PRO A 114 6.95 -1.99 -13.73
CA PRO A 114 6.33 -3.19 -13.20
C PRO A 114 6.54 -3.25 -11.69
N VAL A 115 5.50 -3.60 -10.94
CA VAL A 115 5.60 -3.80 -9.48
C VAL A 115 6.70 -4.83 -9.25
N PRO A 116 7.85 -4.45 -8.65
CA PRO A 116 8.88 -5.43 -8.38
C PRO A 116 8.30 -6.36 -7.32
N GLY A 117 8.43 -7.67 -7.50
CA GLY A 117 7.90 -8.67 -6.57
C GLY A 117 8.65 -8.72 -5.23
N TYR A 118 9.13 -7.57 -4.72
CA TYR A 118 9.92 -7.42 -3.50
C TYR A 118 9.37 -8.32 -2.38
N GLY A 119 10.15 -9.32 -1.98
CA GLY A 119 9.83 -10.29 -0.94
C GLY A 119 9.04 -11.54 -1.34
N SER A 120 8.51 -11.65 -2.57
CA SER A 120 7.77 -12.83 -3.03
C SER A 120 8.38 -13.41 -4.30
N SER A 121 9.11 -14.51 -4.16
CA SER A 121 9.34 -15.42 -5.29
C SER A 121 8.56 -16.73 -5.09
N VAL A 122 8.76 -17.69 -5.99
CA VAL A 122 8.15 -19.01 -5.91
C VAL A 122 8.60 -19.70 -4.60
N ASN A 123 7.64 -20.13 -3.79
CA ASN A 123 7.85 -20.92 -2.56
C ASN A 123 8.80 -20.28 -1.52
N GLY A 124 8.74 -18.95 -1.36
CA GLY A 124 9.46 -18.25 -0.28
C GLY A 124 10.94 -18.00 -0.56
N ALA A 125 11.43 -18.27 -1.77
CA ALA A 125 12.74 -17.77 -2.17
C ALA A 125 12.71 -16.23 -2.31
N PHE A 126 13.86 -15.59 -2.25
CA PHE A 126 13.96 -14.14 -2.44
C PHE A 126 13.98 -13.78 -3.92
N CYS A 127 13.29 -12.70 -4.27
CA CYS A 127 13.27 -12.15 -5.63
C CYS A 127 14.65 -11.73 -6.15
N THR A 128 15.49 -11.22 -5.24
CA THR A 128 16.88 -10.82 -5.46
C THR A 128 17.62 -10.93 -4.12
N PRO A 129 18.97 -10.91 -4.10
CA PRO A 129 19.75 -10.82 -2.86
C PRO A 129 19.43 -9.57 -2.03
N ALA A 130 18.93 -8.49 -2.65
CA ALA A 130 18.48 -7.30 -1.92
C ALA A 130 17.15 -7.50 -1.18
N CYS A 131 16.41 -8.57 -1.51
CA CYS A 131 15.20 -8.99 -0.80
C CYS A 131 15.51 -9.93 0.38
N GLU A 132 16.75 -10.39 0.55
CA GLU A 132 17.16 -11.15 1.74
C GLU A 132 16.99 -10.24 2.97
N PRO A 133 16.44 -10.74 4.09
CA PRO A 133 16.41 -9.97 5.31
C PRO A 133 17.85 -9.64 5.66
N VAL A 134 18.20 -8.35 5.56
CA VAL A 134 19.38 -7.82 6.24
C VAL A 134 19.20 -8.28 7.68
N SER A 135 20.10 -9.15 8.17
CA SER A 135 20.04 -9.64 9.54
C SER A 135 20.00 -8.42 10.45
N ALA A 136 18.80 -8.02 10.86
CA ALA A 136 18.62 -6.95 11.81
C ALA A 136 19.35 -7.45 13.04
N ALA A 137 20.51 -6.85 13.33
CA ALA A 137 21.21 -7.10 14.57
C ALA A 137 20.15 -6.97 15.66
N ARG A 138 19.88 -8.08 16.37
CA ARG A 138 18.98 -8.05 17.53
C ARG A 138 19.43 -6.88 18.39
N PRO A 139 18.56 -5.92 18.74
CA PRO A 139 18.96 -4.89 19.69
C PRO A 139 19.47 -5.61 20.93
N ASN A 140 20.73 -5.35 21.29
CA ASN A 140 21.35 -5.95 22.46
C ASN A 140 20.42 -5.74 23.66
N THR A 141 19.97 -6.83 24.27
CA THR A 141 19.35 -6.86 25.58
C THR A 141 20.39 -6.57 26.66
N GLU A 142 21.03 -5.40 26.65
CA GLU A 142 21.85 -4.91 27.77
C GLU A 142 21.89 -3.38 27.81
N SER A 143 20.99 -2.79 28.59
CA SER A 143 21.33 -1.67 29.49
C SER A 143 20.18 -1.50 30.50
N ARG A 144 20.47 -1.88 31.75
CA ARG A 144 19.73 -1.44 32.94
C ARG A 144 20.02 0.02 33.21
#